data_AF-A0A955LHQ5-F1
#
_entry.id   AF-A0A955LHQ5-F1
#
_cell.length_a   1.000
_cell.length_b   1.000
_cell.length_c   1.000
_cell.angle_alpha   90.00
_cell.angle_beta   90.00
_cell.angle_gamma   90.00
#
_symmetry.space_group_name_H-M   'P 1'
#
loop_
_entity.id
_entity.type
_entity.pdbx_description
1 polymer ?
#
loop_
_entity_poly.entity_id
_entity_poly.type
_entity_poly.pdbx_seq_one_letter_code
_entity_poly.pdbx_strand_id
1 'polypeptide(L)'
;METLTIDALPEYSGFVPSAAMEKLRPQVVTAIANQANRFTDILTEYRMLGEQIVDQLSDIQRLKAQIGLIVHMGMLWRDGGNQKEYLIELIDAQTYAWNLVFDDLHEVICAELDRIQNQ
;
A
#
# COMPACT_ATOMS: atom_id res chain seq x y z
N MET A 1 0.58 -20.74 -13.68
CA MET A 1 0.69 -19.97 -12.41
C MET A 1 0.47 -18.53 -12.79
N GLU A 2 -0.55 -17.88 -12.21
CA GLU A 2 -0.69 -16.42 -12.33
C GLU A 2 0.51 -15.76 -11.65
N THR A 3 1.12 -14.79 -12.33
CA THR A 3 2.20 -13.99 -11.76
C THR A 3 1.60 -13.05 -10.72
N LEU A 4 2.11 -13.09 -9.48
CA LEU A 4 1.71 -12.16 -8.42
C LEU A 4 1.99 -10.72 -8.87
N THR A 5 0.98 -9.85 -8.82
CA THR A 5 1.08 -8.43 -9.21
C THR A 5 1.10 -7.53 -7.99
N ILE A 6 1.49 -6.26 -8.19
CA ILE A 6 1.47 -5.26 -7.11
C ILE A 6 0.06 -5.08 -6.52
N ASP A 7 -0.99 -5.17 -7.34
CA ASP A 7 -2.38 -4.99 -6.90
C ASP A 7 -2.86 -6.12 -5.99
N ALA A 8 -2.31 -7.33 -6.17
CA ALA A 8 -2.63 -8.49 -5.33
C ALA A 8 -1.72 -8.62 -4.11
N LEU A 9 -0.63 -7.85 -4.05
CA LEU A 9 0.38 -7.94 -3.01
C LEU A 9 -0.16 -7.65 -1.59
N PRO A 10 -1.07 -6.68 -1.37
CA PRO A 10 -1.61 -6.45 -0.03
C PRO A 10 -2.30 -7.70 0.52
N GLU A 11 -3.22 -8.31 -0.23
CA GLU A 11 -3.93 -9.52 0.20
C GLU A 11 -2.97 -10.71 0.38
N TYR A 12 -2.05 -10.91 -0.57
CA TYR A 12 -1.03 -11.97 -0.49
C TYR A 12 -0.17 -11.85 0.78
N SER A 13 0.16 -10.62 1.20
CA SER A 13 0.94 -10.33 2.40
C SER A 13 0.13 -10.41 3.70
N GLY A 14 -1.19 -10.66 3.62
CA GLY A 14 -2.09 -10.77 4.76
C GLY A 14 -2.79 -9.47 5.16
N PHE A 15 -2.67 -8.41 4.36
CA PHE A 15 -3.42 -7.18 4.54
C PHE A 15 -4.72 -7.20 3.71
N VAL A 16 -5.85 -7.28 4.40
CA VAL A 16 -7.19 -7.23 3.77
C VAL A 16 -7.93 -6.02 4.30
N PRO A 17 -8.26 -5.02 3.46
CA PRO A 17 -8.98 -3.82 3.91
C PRO A 17 -10.31 -4.15 4.59
N SER A 18 -10.61 -3.43 5.68
CA SER A 18 -11.91 -3.58 6.34
C SER A 18 -13.04 -2.93 5.53
N ALA A 19 -14.28 -3.29 5.83
CA ALA A 19 -15.45 -2.64 5.21
C ALA A 19 -15.52 -1.13 5.46
N ALA A 20 -14.92 -0.63 6.54
CA ALA A 20 -14.80 0.81 6.81
C ALA A 20 -13.79 1.47 5.86
N MET A 21 -12.64 0.83 5.64
CA MET A 21 -11.64 1.30 4.67
C MET A 21 -12.21 1.32 3.26
N GLU A 22 -12.90 0.26 2.82
CA GLU A 22 -13.51 0.22 1.49
C GLU A 22 -14.50 1.37 1.24
N LYS A 23 -15.27 1.76 2.27
CA LYS A 23 -16.17 2.93 2.19
C LYS A 23 -15.41 4.26 2.13
N LEU A 24 -14.25 4.35 2.78
CA LEU A 24 -13.47 5.58 2.85
C LEU A 24 -12.56 5.76 1.63
N ARG A 25 -12.14 4.67 0.99
CA ARG A 25 -11.24 4.63 -0.15
C ARG A 25 -11.61 5.62 -1.27
N PRO A 26 -12.84 5.63 -1.83
CA PRO A 26 -13.18 6.55 -2.91
C PRO A 26 -13.09 8.03 -2.47
N GLN A 27 -13.35 8.32 -1.20
CA GLN A 27 -13.24 9.68 -0.66
C GLN A 27 -11.78 10.13 -0.58
N VAL A 28 -10.88 9.24 -0.14
CA VAL A 28 -9.43 9.50 -0.11
C VAL A 28 -8.90 9.74 -1.52
N VAL A 29 -9.19 8.82 -2.45
CA VAL A 29 -8.73 8.93 -3.85
C VAL A 29 -9.22 10.24 -4.50
N THR A 30 -10.50 10.58 -4.30
CA THR A 30 -11.08 11.84 -4.79
C THR A 30 -10.40 13.06 -4.16
N ALA A 31 -10.09 13.00 -2.86
CA ALA A 31 -9.44 14.09 -2.16
C ALA A 31 -7.99 14.30 -2.63
N ILE A 32 -7.25 13.21 -2.91
CA ILE A 32 -5.90 13.25 -3.51
C ILE A 32 -5.98 13.88 -4.91
N ALA A 33 -6.87 13.38 -5.77
CA ALA A 33 -7.02 13.86 -7.15
C ALA A 33 -7.35 15.36 -7.22
N ASN A 34 -8.18 15.84 -6.29
CA ASN A 34 -8.58 17.24 -6.23
C ASN A 34 -7.62 18.14 -5.42
N GLN A 35 -6.54 17.58 -4.85
CA GLN A 35 -5.62 18.28 -3.94
C GLN A 35 -6.38 19.03 -2.82
N ALA A 36 -7.43 18.41 -2.29
CA ALA A 36 -8.35 19.06 -1.38
C ALA A 36 -7.66 19.41 -0.05
N ASN A 37 -7.81 20.63 0.47
CA ASN A 37 -7.14 21.09 1.71
C ASN A 37 -7.30 20.20 2.96
N ARG A 38 -8.26 19.26 2.98
CA ARG A 38 -8.51 18.31 4.08
C ARG A 38 -8.16 16.86 3.76
N PHE A 39 -7.49 16.58 2.63
CA PHE A 39 -7.20 15.20 2.25
C PHE A 39 -6.34 14.50 3.32
N THR A 40 -5.50 15.25 4.04
CA THR A 40 -4.62 14.73 5.11
C THR A 40 -5.39 14.10 6.26
N ASP A 41 -6.54 14.65 6.65
CA ASP A 41 -7.32 14.13 7.77
C ASP A 41 -7.95 12.79 7.41
N ILE A 42 -8.56 12.71 6.21
CA ILE A 42 -9.20 11.51 5.68
C ILE A 42 -8.14 10.42 5.41
N LEU A 43 -6.98 10.80 4.88
CA LEU A 43 -5.86 9.88 4.68
C LEU A 43 -5.31 9.34 6.00
N THR A 44 -5.22 10.19 7.03
CA THR A 44 -4.79 9.78 8.37
C THR A 44 -5.77 8.78 8.98
N GLU A 45 -7.07 9.06 8.90
CA GLU A 45 -8.11 8.13 9.34
C GLU A 45 -8.02 6.79 8.59
N TYR A 46 -7.84 6.85 7.27
CA TYR A 46 -7.66 5.65 6.45
C TYR A 46 -6.46 4.82 6.89
N ARG A 47 -5.31 5.47 7.13
CA ARG A 47 -4.10 4.80 7.61
C ARG A 47 -4.32 4.17 8.98
N MET A 48 -4.96 4.89 9.90
CA MET A 48 -5.25 4.37 11.25
C MET A 48 -6.11 3.10 11.21
N LEU A 49 -7.11 3.04 10.32
CA LEU A 49 -7.90 1.81 10.13
C LEU A 49 -7.04 0.66 9.58
N GLY A 50 -6.08 0.96 8.71
CA GLY A 50 -5.13 -0.02 8.19
C GLY A 50 -4.19 -0.55 9.28
N GLU A 51 -3.61 0.33 10.09
CA GLU A 51 -2.76 -0.04 11.22
C GLU A 51 -3.52 -0.92 12.23
N GLN A 52 -4.79 -0.63 12.49
CA GLN A 52 -5.64 -1.48 13.35
C GLN A 52 -5.82 -2.91 12.83
N ILE A 53 -5.76 -3.12 11.51
CA ILE A 53 -5.82 -4.47 10.91
C ILE A 53 -4.47 -5.16 11.12
N VAL A 54 -3.37 -4.45 10.86
CA VAL A 54 -2.02 -4.98 11.06
C VAL A 54 -1.79 -5.36 12.52
N ASP A 55 -2.21 -4.51 13.47
CA ASP A 55 -2.07 -4.72 14.91
C ASP A 55 -2.81 -5.96 15.44
N GLN A 56 -3.80 -6.49 14.70
CA GLN A 56 -4.49 -7.72 15.06
C GLN A 56 -3.68 -8.98 14.74
N LEU A 57 -2.64 -8.85 13.93
CA LEU A 57 -1.77 -9.94 13.50
C LEU A 57 -0.55 -10.05 14.43
N SER A 58 0.06 -11.24 14.50
CA SER A 58 1.27 -11.48 15.30
C SER A 58 2.48 -11.81 14.43
N ASP A 59 3.66 -11.61 15.03
CA ASP A 59 4.95 -12.09 14.53
C ASP A 59 5.23 -11.71 13.07
N ILE A 60 5.65 -12.68 12.27
CA ILE A 60 6.00 -12.52 10.85
C ILE A 60 4.80 -12.06 10.03
N GLN A 61 3.58 -12.50 10.38
CA GLN A 61 2.39 -12.15 9.60
C GLN A 61 2.04 -10.67 9.75
N ARG A 62 2.23 -10.09 10.95
CA ARG A 62 2.13 -8.65 11.15
C ARG A 62 3.12 -7.88 10.28
N LEU A 63 4.37 -8.34 10.23
CA LEU A 63 5.41 -7.68 9.44
C LEU A 63 5.12 -7.71 7.93
N LYS A 64 4.63 -8.85 7.41
CA LYS A 64 4.19 -8.95 6.01
C LYS A 64 2.99 -8.03 5.74
N ALA A 65 1.99 -8.03 6.61
CA ALA A 65 0.82 -7.18 6.45
C ALA A 65 1.16 -5.67 6.54
N GLN A 66 2.18 -5.27 7.30
CA GLN A 66 2.67 -3.89 7.30
C GLN A 66 3.16 -3.47 5.90
N ILE A 67 3.89 -4.34 5.21
CA ILE A 67 4.33 -4.09 3.82
C ILE A 67 3.11 -4.00 2.90
N GLY A 68 2.14 -4.90 3.08
CA GLY A 68 0.87 -4.85 2.37
C GLY A 68 0.12 -3.54 2.56
N LEU A 69 0.07 -3.02 3.79
CA LEU A 69 -0.52 -1.72 4.09
C LEU A 69 0.23 -0.59 3.37
N ILE A 70 1.56 -0.55 3.41
CA ILE A 70 2.34 0.49 2.72
C ILE A 70 2.06 0.47 1.22
N VAL A 71 2.07 -0.72 0.60
CA VAL A 71 1.74 -0.89 -0.83
C VAL A 71 0.32 -0.42 -1.13
N HIS A 72 -0.64 -0.78 -0.28
CA HIS A 72 -2.03 -0.37 -0.42
C HIS A 72 -2.21 1.14 -0.30
N MET A 73 -1.47 1.81 0.60
CA MET A 73 -1.41 3.27 0.68
C MET A 73 -0.84 3.88 -0.61
N GLY A 74 0.24 3.29 -1.14
CA GLY A 74 0.79 3.60 -2.46
C GLY A 74 -0.27 3.57 -3.56
N MET A 75 -1.11 2.54 -3.59
CA MET A 75 -2.18 2.41 -4.59
C MET A 75 -3.23 3.53 -4.49
N LEU A 76 -3.49 4.10 -3.31
CA LEU A 76 -4.37 5.27 -3.18
C LEU A 76 -3.78 6.49 -3.91
N TRP A 77 -2.47 6.70 -3.77
CA TRP A 77 -1.77 7.77 -4.47
C TRP A 77 -1.79 7.59 -5.98
N ARG A 78 -1.50 6.37 -6.45
CA ARG A 78 -1.58 6.00 -7.87
C ARG A 78 -2.95 6.31 -8.44
N ASP A 79 -4.00 5.83 -7.78
CA ASP A 79 -5.38 6.00 -8.25
C ASP A 79 -5.85 7.46 -8.15
N GLY A 80 -5.30 8.23 -7.21
CA GLY A 80 -5.49 9.67 -7.10
C GLY A 80 -4.65 10.49 -8.08
N GLY A 81 -3.84 9.86 -8.93
CA GLY A 81 -2.98 10.52 -9.93
C GLY A 81 -1.68 11.12 -9.37
N ASN A 82 -1.31 10.82 -8.13
CA ASN A 82 -0.07 11.28 -7.51
C ASN A 82 1.04 10.23 -7.61
N GLN A 83 1.64 10.13 -8.80
CA GLN A 83 2.69 9.14 -9.10
C GLN A 83 3.94 9.29 -8.21
N LYS A 84 4.26 10.51 -7.78
CA LYS A 84 5.43 10.76 -6.93
C LYS A 84 5.29 10.11 -5.56
N GLU A 85 4.15 10.31 -4.90
CA GLU A 85 3.89 9.70 -3.59
C GLU A 85 3.71 8.19 -3.70
N TYR A 86 3.13 7.70 -4.81
CA TYR A 86 3.09 6.26 -5.09
C TYR A 86 4.50 5.63 -5.11
N LEU A 87 5.45 6.25 -5.82
CA LEU A 87 6.83 5.79 -5.87
C LEU A 87 7.51 5.80 -4.50
N ILE A 88 7.26 6.82 -3.67
CA ILE A 88 7.81 6.92 -2.32
C ILE A 88 7.33 5.73 -1.47
N GLU A 89 6.03 5.45 -1.45
CA GLU A 89 5.47 4.33 -0.70
C GLU A 89 6.03 2.97 -1.19
N LEU A 90 6.20 2.80 -2.51
CA LEU A 90 6.80 1.56 -3.04
C LEU A 90 8.27 1.40 -2.63
N ILE A 91 9.07 2.47 -2.61
CA ILE A 91 10.46 2.43 -2.15
C ILE A 91 10.53 2.10 -0.65
N ASP A 92 9.63 2.67 0.15
CA ASP A 92 9.51 2.37 1.57
C ASP A 92 9.16 0.89 1.78
N ALA A 93 8.16 0.37 1.05
CA ALA A 93 7.77 -1.04 1.08
C ALA A 93 8.91 -1.97 0.65
N GLN A 94 9.63 -1.62 -0.42
CA GLN A 94 10.79 -2.36 -0.91
C GLN A 94 11.88 -2.43 0.16
N THR A 95 12.22 -1.30 0.76
CA THR A 95 13.24 -1.20 1.81
C THR A 95 12.87 -2.07 3.01
N TYR A 96 11.60 -2.07 3.39
CA TYR A 96 11.10 -2.89 4.49
C TYR A 96 11.16 -4.39 4.15
N ALA A 97 10.71 -4.79 2.96
CA ALA A 97 10.76 -6.18 2.51
C ALA A 97 12.19 -6.71 2.43
N TRP A 98 13.12 -5.90 1.92
CA TRP A 98 14.55 -6.26 1.84
C TRP A 98 15.18 -6.44 3.21
N ASN A 99 14.97 -5.48 4.13
CA ASN A 99 15.52 -5.55 5.48
C ASN A 99 15.00 -6.77 6.30
N LEU A 100 13.78 -7.22 6.01
CA LEU A 100 13.14 -8.35 6.67
C LEU A 100 13.33 -9.68 5.94
N VAL A 101 14.04 -9.68 4.80
CA VAL A 101 14.31 -10.87 3.98
C VAL A 101 13.01 -11.55 3.50
N PHE A 102 12.04 -10.75 3.07
CA PHE A 102 10.84 -11.21 2.39
C PHE A 102 11.01 -11.09 0.88
N ASP A 103 11.82 -11.99 0.31
CA ASP A 103 12.24 -11.96 -1.09
C ASP A 103 11.04 -11.97 -2.05
N ASP A 104 9.99 -12.73 -1.72
CA ASP A 104 8.75 -12.80 -2.51
C ASP A 104 8.04 -11.43 -2.63
N LEU A 105 7.93 -10.70 -1.52
CA LEU A 105 7.35 -9.36 -1.52
C LEU A 105 8.27 -8.35 -2.21
N HIS A 106 9.57 -8.44 -1.94
CA HIS A 106 10.58 -7.56 -2.50
C HIS A 106 10.64 -7.66 -4.03
N GLU A 107 10.63 -8.86 -4.60
CA GLU A 107 10.67 -9.09 -6.04
C GLU A 107 9.47 -8.46 -6.77
N VAL A 108 8.25 -8.59 -6.22
CA VAL A 108 7.05 -7.99 -6.81
C VAL A 108 7.13 -6.46 -6.81
N ILE A 109 7.61 -5.87 -5.71
CA ILE A 109 7.76 -4.41 -5.60
C ILE A 109 8.85 -3.91 -6.56
N CYS A 110 9.98 -4.61 -6.66
CA CYS A 110 11.03 -4.30 -7.63
C CYS A 110 10.51 -4.33 -9.07
N ALA A 111 9.78 -5.39 -9.43
CA ALA A 111 9.22 -5.52 -10.78
C ALA A 111 8.28 -4.36 -11.12
N GLU A 112 7.49 -3.88 -10.15
CA GLU A 112 6.62 -2.73 -10.34
C GLU A 112 7.40 -1.41 -10.45
N LEU A 113 8.41 -1.19 -9.62
CA LEU A 113 9.28 -0.03 -9.70
C LEU A 113 10.00 0.04 -11.06
N ASP A 114 10.54 -1.08 -11.53
CA ASP A 114 11.17 -1.19 -12.86
C ASP A 114 10.16 -0.91 -13.97
N ARG A 115 8.93 -1.45 -13.85
CA ARG A 115 7.85 -1.19 -14.82
C ARG A 115 7.54 0.30 -14.93
N ILE A 116 7.49 1.02 -13.80
CA ILE A 116 7.21 2.46 -13.78
C ILE A 116 8.37 3.26 -14.37
N GLN A 117 9.62 2.90 -14.09
CA GLN A 117 10.80 3.62 -14.60
C GLN A 117 11.00 3.49 -16.12
N ASN A 118 10.44 2.43 -16.72
CA ASN A 118 10.54 2.16 -18.15
C ASN A 118 9.35 2.68 -18.98
N GLN A 119 8.46 3.49 -18.39
CA GLN A 119 7.32 4.15 -19.05
C GLN A 119 7.59 5.63 -19.32
#